data_AF-A0A9Q0WZU0-F1
#
_entry.id   AF-A0A9Q0WZU0-F1
#
_cell.length_a   1.000
_cell.length_b   1.000
_cell.length_c   1.000
_cell.angle_alpha   90.00
_cell.angle_beta   90.00
_cell.angle_gamma   90.00
#
_symmetry.space_group_name_H-M   'P 1'
#
loop_
_entity.id
_entity.type
_entity.pdbx_description
1 polymer ?
#
loop_
_entity_poly.entity_id
_entity_poly.type
_entity_poly.pdbx_seq_one_letter_code
_entity_poly.pdbx_strand_id
1 'polypeptide(L)'
;MSNLEPSGSQMLSRRPSRSAATTTFSLEVFDNEVVPSSLGSIAPVLRIAAEIEHERPRVAYLCRFYAFEKAHRLDPNSSGRGVRQFKTSLLQRLERDNNSSLASRVKKTDAREIESFYQQYYEHYVRALDQGEQADRAQLGKAYQTAGVLFEVLCAVNKTEKVEEVAPEIIAAARDVQEKKEIYAPFNILPLDSAGASQSIMQLEEVKASVAALWNTRGLNWPTAFEPQRQKAGDLDLLDWLRAMFGFQACS
;
A
#
# COMPACT_ATOMS: atom_id res chain seq x y z
N MET A 1 -11.95 77.93 34.21
CA MET A 1 -10.60 77.42 33.89
C MET A 1 -9.98 77.13 35.26
N SER A 2 -9.66 75.91 35.69
CA SER A 2 -9.03 74.78 35.02
C SER A 2 -9.27 73.53 35.88
N ASN A 3 -9.56 72.38 35.27
CA ASN A 3 -9.67 71.09 35.97
C ASN A 3 -8.27 70.60 36.39
N LEU A 4 -8.16 70.11 37.63
CA LEU A 4 -7.02 69.35 38.14
C LEU A 4 -7.19 67.87 37.78
N GLU A 5 -6.19 67.27 37.13
CA GLU A 5 -5.83 65.87 37.33
C GLU A 5 -4.85 65.76 38.51
N PRO A 6 -4.70 64.57 39.15
CA PRO A 6 -3.54 63.75 38.77
C PRO A 6 -3.72 62.21 38.84
N SER A 7 -2.89 61.56 38.01
CA SER A 7 -2.10 60.33 38.26
C SER A 7 -2.78 58.96 38.33
N GLY A 8 -2.82 58.31 37.16
CA GLY A 8 -1.92 57.20 36.80
C GLY A 8 -1.64 56.08 37.81
N SER A 9 -2.32 54.94 37.63
CA SER A 9 -1.93 53.63 38.17
C SER A 9 -1.77 52.62 37.01
N GLN A 10 -0.53 52.23 36.72
CA GLN A 10 -0.17 51.18 35.76
C GLN A 10 -0.67 49.81 36.26
N MET A 11 -1.64 49.21 35.56
CA MET A 11 -2.02 47.82 35.77
C MET A 11 -1.04 46.88 35.04
N LEU A 12 -0.26 46.13 35.81
CA LEU A 12 0.47 44.95 35.33
C LEU A 12 -0.54 43.86 34.92
N SER A 13 -0.71 43.67 33.62
CA SER A 13 -1.54 42.59 33.07
C SER A 13 -0.83 41.25 33.25
N ARG A 14 -1.30 40.48 34.24
CA ARG A 14 -0.86 39.12 34.55
C ARG A 14 -1.44 38.17 33.48
N ARG A 15 -0.59 37.62 32.61
CA ARG A 15 -0.96 36.62 31.59
C ARG A 15 -1.72 35.45 32.25
N PRO A 16 -2.92 35.06 31.76
CA PRO A 16 -3.56 33.85 32.23
C PRO A 16 -2.85 32.61 31.68
N SER A 17 -2.41 31.76 32.61
CA SER A 17 -1.93 30.41 32.34
C SER A 17 -3.01 29.62 31.61
N ARG A 18 -2.66 29.07 30.44
CA ARG A 18 -3.51 28.15 29.67
C ARG A 18 -3.55 26.79 30.39
N SER A 19 -4.52 26.60 31.27
CA SER A 19 -4.87 25.29 31.82
C SER A 19 -5.73 24.51 30.83
N ALA A 20 -5.26 23.30 30.53
CA ALA A 20 -6.01 22.10 30.14
C ALA A 20 -7.24 22.28 29.23
N ALA A 21 -7.02 22.23 27.91
CA ALA A 21 -8.06 21.81 26.98
C ALA A 21 -8.10 20.27 26.99
N THR A 22 -9.06 19.72 27.73
CA THR A 22 -9.43 18.31 27.74
C THR A 22 -9.79 17.86 26.32
N THR A 23 -8.87 17.12 25.71
CA THR A 23 -9.08 16.04 24.73
C THR A 23 -10.48 15.92 24.12
N THR A 24 -10.79 16.81 23.18
CA THR A 24 -11.65 16.51 22.03
C THR A 24 -10.74 16.49 20.81
N PHE A 25 -9.83 15.50 20.78
CA PHE A 25 -9.07 15.17 19.56
C PHE A 25 -10.07 14.52 18.60
N SER A 26 -10.69 15.37 17.76
CA SER A 26 -11.70 14.97 16.79
C SER A 26 -11.21 13.84 15.89
N LEU A 27 -12.11 12.88 15.64
CA LEU A 27 -11.96 11.70 14.77
C LEU A 27 -11.35 11.99 13.39
N GLU A 28 -11.48 13.21 12.87
CA GLU A 28 -11.07 13.58 11.50
C GLU A 28 -9.55 13.79 11.31
N VAL A 29 -8.77 13.92 12.38
CA VAL A 29 -7.31 14.19 12.26
C VAL A 29 -6.53 12.94 11.87
N PHE A 30 -7.03 11.75 12.18
CA PHE A 30 -6.28 10.49 12.01
C PHE A 30 -6.38 9.90 10.60
N ASP A 31 -7.39 10.28 9.81
CA ASP A 31 -7.54 9.82 8.43
C ASP A 31 -6.59 10.54 7.46
N ASN A 32 -5.91 11.59 7.92
CA ASN A 32 -4.97 12.39 7.11
C ASN A 32 -3.50 12.24 7.55
N GLU A 33 -3.17 11.25 8.38
CA GLU A 33 -1.78 11.10 8.84
C GLU A 33 -0.90 10.54 7.73
N VAL A 34 -0.32 11.45 6.96
CA VAL A 34 0.62 11.14 5.87
C VAL A 34 1.82 10.42 6.44
N VAL A 35 2.08 9.21 5.94
CA VAL A 35 3.25 8.41 6.30
C VAL A 35 4.51 9.24 6.00
N PRO A 36 5.42 9.45 6.97
CA PRO A 36 6.68 10.16 6.72
C PRO A 36 7.45 9.52 5.56
N SER A 37 8.10 10.35 4.73
CA SER A 37 8.80 9.85 3.53
C SER A 37 9.89 8.81 3.85
N SER A 38 10.57 8.93 4.99
CA SER A 38 11.53 7.95 5.48
C SER A 38 10.92 6.59 5.85
N LEU A 39 9.59 6.51 5.95
CA LEU A 39 8.80 5.32 6.26
C LEU A 39 7.88 4.92 5.10
N GLY A 40 8.15 5.36 3.87
CA GLY A 40 7.29 5.12 2.70
C GLY A 40 6.92 3.65 2.47
N SER A 41 7.81 2.71 2.82
CA SER A 41 7.57 1.26 2.73
C SER A 41 6.46 0.72 3.64
N ILE A 42 5.94 1.54 4.56
CA ILE A 42 4.83 1.21 5.47
C ILE A 42 3.48 1.62 4.88
N ALA A 43 3.46 2.60 3.98
CA ALA A 43 2.23 3.13 3.39
C ALA A 43 1.35 2.06 2.71
N PRO A 44 1.89 1.08 1.96
CA PRO A 44 1.08 -0.01 1.41
C PRO A 44 0.38 -0.83 2.50
N VAL A 45 1.04 -1.09 3.63
CA VAL A 45 0.48 -1.86 4.75
C VAL A 45 -0.72 -1.15 5.36
N LEU A 46 -0.61 0.16 5.57
CA LEU A 46 -1.70 0.96 6.15
C LEU A 46 -2.87 1.14 5.18
N ARG A 47 -2.60 1.27 3.86
CA ARG A 47 -3.65 1.27 2.84
C ARG A 47 -4.44 -0.04 2.86
N ILE A 48 -3.75 -1.17 2.82
CA ILE A 48 -4.39 -2.49 2.88
C ILE A 48 -5.20 -2.65 4.18
N ALA A 49 -4.65 -2.21 5.31
CA ALA A 49 -5.36 -2.26 6.59
C ALA A 49 -6.68 -1.46 6.54
N ALA A 50 -6.70 -0.29 5.91
CA ALA A 50 -7.92 0.51 5.75
C ALA A 50 -8.92 -0.16 4.80
N GLU A 51 -8.45 -0.75 3.69
CA GLU A 51 -9.32 -1.44 2.72
C GLU A 51 -10.06 -2.63 3.36
N ILE A 52 -9.35 -3.46 4.14
CA ILE A 52 -9.95 -4.67 4.72
C ILE A 52 -10.66 -4.43 6.07
N GLU A 53 -10.59 -3.23 6.64
CA GLU A 53 -11.08 -2.93 8.00
C GLU A 53 -12.55 -3.27 8.19
N HIS A 54 -13.38 -2.97 7.19
CA HIS A 54 -14.81 -3.20 7.25
C HIS A 54 -15.19 -4.69 7.19
N GLU A 55 -14.45 -5.49 6.42
CA GLU A 55 -14.69 -6.94 6.28
C GLU A 55 -14.02 -7.74 7.39
N ARG A 56 -12.81 -7.35 7.79
CA ARG A 56 -11.93 -8.07 8.70
C ARG A 56 -11.24 -7.12 9.69
N PRO A 57 -11.96 -6.60 10.70
CA PRO A 57 -11.41 -5.60 11.62
C PRO A 57 -10.21 -6.12 12.41
N ARG A 58 -10.21 -7.40 12.80
CA ARG A 58 -9.05 -7.99 13.50
C ARG A 58 -7.82 -8.07 12.62
N VAL A 59 -7.97 -8.44 11.35
CA VAL A 59 -6.84 -8.52 10.41
C VAL A 59 -6.28 -7.11 10.14
N ALA A 60 -7.15 -6.12 9.93
CA ALA A 60 -6.74 -4.72 9.78
C ALA A 60 -5.93 -4.22 10.99
N TYR A 61 -6.36 -4.56 12.21
CA TYR A 61 -5.63 -4.27 13.43
C TYR A 61 -4.22 -4.89 13.40
N LEU A 62 -4.10 -6.17 13.03
CA LEU A 62 -2.79 -6.85 12.94
C LEU A 62 -1.88 -6.21 11.88
N CYS A 63 -2.42 -5.78 10.74
CA CYS A 63 -1.66 -5.04 9.73
C CYS A 63 -1.13 -3.71 10.28
N ARG A 64 -1.94 -2.95 11.04
CA ARG A 64 -1.49 -1.71 11.70
C ARG A 64 -0.44 -1.96 12.77
N PHE A 65 -0.59 -3.04 13.53
CA PHE A 65 0.39 -3.42 14.55
C PHE A 65 1.73 -3.77 13.90
N TYR A 66 1.71 -4.58 12.83
CA TYR A 66 2.89 -4.87 12.02
C TYR A 66 3.52 -3.61 11.44
N ALA A 67 2.71 -2.67 10.93
CA ALA A 67 3.18 -1.38 10.44
C ALA A 67 3.90 -0.57 11.52
N PHE A 68 3.38 -0.55 12.75
CA PHE A 68 4.03 0.10 13.89
C PHE A 68 5.38 -0.53 14.23
N GLU A 69 5.45 -1.86 14.31
CA GLU A 69 6.72 -2.58 14.55
C GLU A 69 7.73 -2.36 13.42
N LYS A 70 7.27 -2.35 12.17
CA LYS A 70 8.10 -2.06 10.99
C LYS A 70 8.63 -0.62 11.06
N ALA A 71 7.80 0.35 11.46
CA ALA A 71 8.24 1.72 11.71
C ALA A 71 9.30 1.80 12.81
N HIS A 72 9.10 1.06 13.90
CA HIS A 72 10.07 1.01 14.99
C HIS A 72 11.41 0.45 14.53
N ARG A 73 11.42 -0.64 13.74
CA ARG A 73 12.64 -1.21 13.15
C ARG A 73 13.36 -0.27 12.19
N LEU A 74 12.61 0.48 11.37
CA LEU A 74 13.19 1.39 10.38
C LEU A 74 13.83 2.65 10.98
N ASP A 75 13.31 3.16 12.10
CA ASP A 75 13.87 4.33 12.78
C ASP A 75 13.70 4.24 14.31
N PRO A 76 14.48 3.40 15.01
CA PRO A 76 14.28 3.11 16.43
C PRO A 76 14.25 4.36 17.31
N ASN A 77 15.09 5.35 16.99
CA ASN A 77 15.23 6.59 17.76
C ASN A 77 14.23 7.69 17.35
N SER A 78 13.37 7.42 16.34
CA SER A 78 12.41 8.40 15.81
C SER A 78 13.08 9.71 15.37
N SER A 79 14.22 9.59 14.70
CA SER A 79 15.08 10.68 14.25
C SER A 79 14.58 11.37 12.98
N GLY A 80 13.79 10.67 12.16
CA GLY A 80 13.22 11.21 10.94
C GLY A 80 12.15 12.27 11.20
N ARG A 81 12.03 13.24 10.27
CA ARG A 81 11.01 14.29 10.34
C ARG A 81 9.63 13.67 10.45
N GLY A 82 8.87 14.04 11.49
CA GLY A 82 7.50 13.57 11.71
C GLY A 82 7.38 12.13 12.22
N VAL A 83 8.46 11.34 12.28
CA VAL A 83 8.41 9.91 12.64
C VAL A 83 7.89 9.70 14.06
N ARG A 84 8.33 10.53 15.02
CA ARG A 84 7.87 10.42 16.41
C ARG A 84 6.37 10.65 16.52
N GLN A 85 5.86 11.71 15.87
CA GLN A 85 4.44 12.04 15.88
C GLN A 85 3.61 10.90 15.27
N PHE A 86 4.02 10.45 14.08
CA PHE A 86 3.40 9.33 13.38
C PHE A 86 3.34 8.06 14.25
N LYS A 87 4.45 7.65 14.88
CA LYS A 87 4.49 6.47 15.75
C LYS A 87 3.57 6.63 16.96
N THR A 88 3.60 7.80 17.61
CA THR A 88 2.75 8.07 18.77
C THR A 88 1.27 8.00 18.40
N SER A 89 0.87 8.59 17.28
CA SER A 89 -0.51 8.55 16.80
C SER A 89 -0.95 7.14 16.40
N LEU A 90 -0.11 6.41 15.65
CA LEU A 90 -0.38 5.03 15.27
C LEU A 90 -0.53 4.12 16.51
N LEU A 91 0.30 4.31 17.54
CA LEU A 91 0.16 3.57 18.80
C LEU A 91 -1.16 3.89 19.52
N GLN A 92 -1.54 5.17 19.61
CA GLN A 92 -2.82 5.56 20.21
C GLN A 92 -4.02 4.96 19.46
N ARG A 93 -3.93 4.86 18.13
CA ARG A 93 -4.96 4.19 17.32
C ARG A 93 -5.02 2.70 17.63
N LEU A 94 -3.88 2.02 17.73
CA LEU A 94 -3.82 0.61 18.12
C LEU A 94 -4.46 0.38 19.50
N GLU A 95 -4.12 1.19 20.50
CA GLU A 95 -4.69 1.07 21.84
C GLU A 95 -6.23 1.20 21.83
N ARG A 96 -6.77 2.09 21.00
CA ARG A 96 -8.22 2.29 20.85
C ARG A 96 -8.90 1.12 20.13
N ASP A 97 -8.32 0.67 19.03
CA ASP A 97 -8.95 -0.29 18.12
C ASP A 97 -8.78 -1.75 18.58
N ASN A 98 -7.91 -2.02 19.56
CA ASN A 98 -7.61 -3.39 19.99
C ASN A 98 -8.84 -4.13 20.53
N ASN A 99 -9.60 -3.52 21.43
CA ASN A 99 -10.73 -4.21 22.08
C ASN A 99 -11.88 -4.48 21.11
N SER A 100 -12.23 -3.52 20.26
CA SER A 100 -13.29 -3.67 19.25
C SER A 100 -12.90 -4.70 18.19
N SER A 101 -11.65 -4.67 17.73
CA SER A 101 -11.15 -5.65 16.75
C SER A 101 -11.09 -7.06 17.35
N LEU A 102 -10.67 -7.21 18.61
CA LEU A 102 -10.70 -8.51 19.32
C LEU A 102 -12.11 -9.08 19.43
N ALA A 103 -13.11 -8.24 19.73
CA ALA A 103 -14.50 -8.69 19.82
C ALA A 103 -15.05 -9.21 18.48
N SER A 104 -14.53 -8.70 17.36
CA SER A 104 -14.89 -9.15 16.00
C SER A 104 -14.13 -10.39 15.52
N ARG A 105 -13.16 -10.89 16.30
CA ARG A 105 -12.30 -12.01 15.88
C ARG A 105 -13.09 -13.31 15.75
N VAL A 106 -12.90 -14.00 14.63
CA VAL A 106 -13.63 -15.25 14.30
C VAL A 106 -12.88 -16.48 14.78
N LYS A 107 -11.54 -16.46 14.74
CA LYS A 107 -10.66 -17.56 15.10
C LYS A 107 -10.15 -17.43 16.54
N LYS A 108 -9.60 -18.54 17.04
CA LYS A 108 -9.14 -18.64 18.43
C LYS A 108 -7.91 -17.77 18.73
N THR A 109 -6.99 -17.64 17.78
CA THR A 109 -5.76 -16.86 17.92
C THR A 109 -5.61 -15.90 16.74
N ASP A 110 -4.72 -14.91 16.88
CA ASP A 110 -4.51 -13.95 15.80
C ASP A 110 -3.81 -14.62 14.63
N ALA A 111 -2.86 -15.54 14.88
CA ALA A 111 -2.21 -16.33 13.82
C ALA A 111 -3.24 -17.05 12.95
N ARG A 112 -4.22 -17.71 13.57
CA ARG A 112 -5.27 -18.44 12.84
C ARG A 112 -6.24 -17.49 12.11
N GLU A 113 -6.47 -16.30 12.64
CA GLU A 113 -7.29 -15.27 11.99
C GLU A 113 -6.65 -14.80 10.68
N ILE A 114 -5.39 -14.36 10.72
CA ILE A 114 -4.68 -13.88 9.53
C ILE A 114 -4.41 -15.04 8.54
N GLU A 115 -4.12 -16.24 9.02
CA GLU A 115 -3.94 -17.43 8.19
C GLU A 115 -5.21 -17.76 7.39
N SER A 116 -6.36 -17.82 8.06
CA SER A 116 -7.63 -18.11 7.40
C SER A 116 -8.01 -17.03 6.40
N PHE A 117 -7.73 -15.77 6.71
CA PHE A 117 -7.99 -14.67 5.78
C PHE A 117 -7.05 -14.70 4.58
N TYR A 118 -5.76 -14.98 4.79
CA TYR A 118 -4.77 -15.08 3.73
C TYR A 118 -5.16 -16.15 2.70
N GLN A 119 -5.57 -17.34 3.17
CA GLN A 119 -6.04 -18.42 2.30
C GLN A 119 -7.26 -18.01 1.47
N GLN A 120 -8.26 -17.38 2.11
CA GLN A 120 -9.46 -16.88 1.43
C GLN A 120 -9.11 -15.81 0.40
N TYR A 121 -8.27 -14.85 0.77
CA TYR A 121 -7.84 -13.78 -0.12
C TYR A 121 -7.11 -14.32 -1.34
N TYR A 122 -6.17 -15.25 -1.13
CA TYR A 122 -5.39 -15.85 -2.19
C TYR A 122 -6.27 -16.62 -3.18
N GLU A 123 -7.24 -17.42 -2.69
CA GLU A 123 -8.15 -18.15 -3.56
C GLU A 123 -9.04 -17.20 -4.37
N HIS A 124 -9.66 -16.20 -3.72
CA HIS A 124 -10.65 -15.33 -4.34
C HIS A 124 -10.08 -14.23 -5.22
N TYR A 125 -8.87 -13.75 -4.95
CA TYR A 125 -8.30 -12.60 -5.65
C TYR A 125 -7.03 -12.93 -6.42
N VAL A 126 -6.22 -13.89 -5.98
CA VAL A 126 -5.00 -14.26 -6.71
C VAL A 126 -5.31 -15.35 -7.72
N ARG A 127 -5.79 -16.52 -7.27
CA ARG A 127 -6.09 -17.65 -8.16
C ARG A 127 -7.23 -17.37 -9.13
N ALA A 128 -8.33 -16.79 -8.65
CA ALA A 128 -9.48 -16.52 -9.50
C ALA A 128 -9.17 -15.49 -10.61
N LEU A 129 -8.38 -14.46 -10.30
CA LEU A 129 -7.97 -13.46 -11.30
C LEU A 129 -6.88 -14.01 -12.24
N ASP A 130 -5.93 -14.81 -11.76
CA ASP A 130 -4.87 -15.39 -12.60
C ASP A 130 -5.40 -16.40 -13.65
N GLN A 131 -6.59 -16.97 -13.42
CA GLN A 131 -7.28 -17.88 -14.35
C GLN A 131 -8.18 -17.17 -15.38
N GLY A 132 -8.41 -15.86 -15.23
CA GLY A 132 -9.27 -15.11 -16.15
C GLY A 132 -8.53 -14.74 -17.44
N GLU A 133 -9.07 -15.10 -18.60
CA GLU A 133 -8.55 -14.72 -19.93
C GLU A 133 -8.46 -13.19 -20.15
N GLN A 134 -9.12 -12.40 -19.30
CA GLN A 134 -9.23 -10.95 -19.39
C GLN A 134 -9.12 -10.28 -18.01
N ALA A 135 -8.31 -10.84 -17.12
CA ALA A 135 -8.10 -10.24 -15.82
C ALA A 135 -7.38 -8.89 -15.97
N ASP A 136 -7.96 -7.86 -15.37
CA ASP A 136 -7.34 -6.55 -15.27
C ASP A 136 -6.01 -6.69 -14.52
N ARG A 137 -4.88 -6.62 -15.25
CA ARG A 137 -3.53 -6.72 -14.70
C ARG A 137 -3.31 -5.76 -13.52
N ALA A 138 -4.00 -4.62 -13.50
CA ALA A 138 -3.94 -3.69 -12.38
C ALA A 138 -4.58 -4.28 -11.11
N GLN A 139 -5.73 -4.95 -11.25
CA GLN A 139 -6.38 -5.67 -10.15
C GLN A 139 -5.56 -6.88 -9.70
N LEU A 140 -5.01 -7.64 -10.66
CA LEU A 140 -4.15 -8.78 -10.34
C LEU A 140 -2.84 -8.33 -9.65
N GLY A 141 -2.23 -7.25 -10.11
CA GLY A 141 -1.06 -6.66 -9.45
C GLY A 141 -1.36 -6.13 -8.06
N LYS A 142 -2.53 -5.49 -7.88
CA LYS A 142 -3.02 -5.12 -6.55
C LYS A 142 -3.23 -6.35 -5.65
N ALA A 143 -3.79 -7.43 -6.18
CA ALA A 143 -3.99 -8.67 -5.46
C ALA A 143 -2.66 -9.28 -5.00
N TYR A 144 -1.66 -9.37 -5.89
CA TYR A 144 -0.32 -9.84 -5.55
C TYR A 144 0.38 -8.94 -4.52
N GLN A 145 0.27 -7.61 -4.66
CA GLN A 145 0.81 -6.68 -3.68
C GLN A 145 0.18 -6.89 -2.29
N THR A 146 -1.14 -7.04 -2.26
CA THR A 146 -1.90 -7.24 -1.02
C THR A 146 -1.56 -8.57 -0.38
N ALA A 147 -1.56 -9.66 -1.16
CA ALA A 147 -1.17 -10.98 -0.68
C ALA A 147 0.26 -10.98 -0.12
N GLY A 148 1.21 -10.30 -0.77
CA GLY A 148 2.58 -10.19 -0.29
C GLY A 148 2.67 -9.50 1.08
N VAL A 149 1.91 -8.41 1.29
CA VAL A 149 1.84 -7.73 2.59
C VAL A 149 1.14 -8.59 3.64
N LEU A 150 0.03 -9.23 3.31
CA LEU A 150 -0.67 -10.13 4.24
C LEU A 150 0.22 -11.29 4.68
N PHE A 151 1.06 -11.82 3.78
CA PHE A 151 2.04 -12.84 4.12
C PHE A 151 3.15 -12.32 5.06
N GLU A 152 3.66 -11.10 4.84
CA GLU A 152 4.61 -10.47 5.78
C GLU A 152 4.00 -10.35 7.19
N VAL A 153 2.73 -9.94 7.28
CA VAL A 153 1.99 -9.81 8.54
C VAL A 153 1.79 -11.18 9.20
N LEU A 154 1.36 -12.19 8.44
CA LEU A 154 1.22 -13.57 8.91
C LEU A 154 2.53 -14.08 9.53
N CYS A 155 3.65 -13.89 8.84
CA CYS A 155 4.97 -14.28 9.33
C CYS A 155 5.34 -13.55 10.65
N ALA A 156 5.01 -12.27 10.79
CA ALA A 156 5.28 -11.52 12.01
C ALA A 156 4.42 -11.99 13.20
N VAL A 157 3.14 -12.26 12.96
CA VAL A 157 2.21 -12.78 13.98
C VAL A 157 2.64 -14.18 14.42
N ASN A 158 2.98 -15.07 13.49
CA ASN A 158 3.44 -16.43 13.82
C ASN A 158 4.72 -16.43 14.66
N LYS A 159 5.67 -15.53 14.37
CA LYS A 159 6.87 -15.34 15.19
C LYS A 159 6.54 -14.90 16.61
N THR A 160 5.55 -14.01 16.76
CA THR A 160 5.13 -13.48 18.06
C THR A 160 4.38 -14.53 18.88
N GLU A 161 3.48 -15.28 18.25
CA GLU A 161 2.71 -16.37 18.89
C GLU A 161 3.49 -17.70 19.00
N LYS A 162 4.74 -17.75 18.51
CA LYS A 162 5.60 -18.95 18.49
C LYS A 162 4.94 -20.15 17.80
N VAL A 163 4.28 -19.91 16.68
CA VAL A 163 3.70 -20.96 15.84
C VAL A 163 4.82 -21.57 15.00
N GLU A 164 5.17 -22.83 15.26
CA GLU A 164 6.28 -23.52 14.60
C GLU A 164 5.94 -24.02 13.20
N GLU A 165 4.68 -24.40 12.94
CA GLU A 165 4.26 -24.99 11.68
C GLU A 165 3.24 -24.11 10.93
N VAL A 166 3.62 -23.72 9.72
CA VAL A 166 2.74 -23.08 8.73
C VAL A 166 2.30 -24.15 7.74
N ALA A 167 1.01 -24.18 7.38
CA ALA A 167 0.49 -25.17 6.44
C ALA A 167 1.26 -25.13 5.10
N PRO A 168 1.61 -26.29 4.49
CA PRO A 168 2.35 -26.34 3.23
C PRO A 168 1.70 -25.55 2.09
N GLU A 169 0.37 -25.48 2.08
CA GLU A 169 -0.43 -24.72 1.12
C GLU A 169 -0.13 -23.22 1.16
N ILE A 170 0.06 -22.66 2.35
CA ILE A 170 0.38 -21.24 2.56
C ILE A 170 1.80 -20.96 2.09
N ILE A 171 2.73 -21.88 2.35
CA ILE A 171 4.12 -21.77 1.89
C ILE A 171 4.14 -21.79 0.35
N ALA A 172 3.36 -22.68 -0.28
CA ALA A 172 3.25 -22.75 -1.73
C ALA A 172 2.64 -21.47 -2.31
N ALA A 173 1.55 -20.96 -1.72
CA ALA A 173 0.93 -19.70 -2.13
C ALA A 173 1.90 -18.51 -1.97
N ALA A 174 2.63 -18.44 -0.87
CA ALA A 174 3.61 -17.38 -0.64
C ALA A 174 4.75 -17.40 -1.67
N ARG A 175 5.18 -18.59 -2.08
CA ARG A 175 6.19 -18.75 -3.15
C ARG A 175 5.67 -18.23 -4.49
N ASP A 176 4.42 -18.56 -4.85
CA ASP A 176 3.77 -18.02 -6.07
C ASP A 176 3.68 -16.50 -6.03
N VAL A 177 3.23 -15.93 -4.90
CA VAL A 177 3.17 -14.47 -4.72
C VAL A 177 4.55 -13.86 -4.91
N GLN A 178 5.59 -14.44 -4.31
CA GLN A 178 6.94 -13.91 -4.38
C GLN A 178 7.50 -13.93 -5.81
N GLU A 179 7.26 -15.02 -6.56
CA GLU A 179 7.69 -15.16 -7.95
C GLU A 179 7.00 -14.16 -8.89
N LYS A 180 5.69 -13.94 -8.69
CA LYS A 180 4.88 -13.09 -9.57
C LYS A 180 4.85 -11.62 -9.16
N LYS A 181 5.27 -11.28 -7.93
CA LYS A 181 5.35 -9.89 -7.46
C LYS A 181 6.25 -9.03 -8.33
N GLU A 182 7.34 -9.58 -8.87
CA GLU A 182 8.22 -8.86 -9.80
C GLU A 182 7.57 -8.64 -11.17
N ILE A 183 6.77 -9.60 -11.63
CA ILE A 183 6.05 -9.55 -12.91
C ILE A 183 4.96 -8.48 -12.88
N TYR A 184 4.29 -8.32 -11.74
CA TYR A 184 3.17 -7.38 -11.56
C TYR A 184 3.53 -6.10 -10.80
N ALA A 185 4.81 -5.73 -10.78
CA ALA A 185 5.24 -4.47 -10.18
C ALA A 185 4.45 -3.29 -10.80
N PRO A 186 3.85 -2.40 -9.99
CA PRO A 186 3.11 -1.27 -10.50
C PRO A 186 4.09 -0.28 -11.17
N PHE A 187 3.91 -0.08 -12.46
CA PHE A 187 4.58 0.97 -13.23
C PHE A 187 3.67 2.19 -13.32
N ASN A 188 4.24 3.39 -13.45
CA ASN A 188 3.47 4.61 -13.69
C ASN A 188 2.71 4.60 -15.03
N ILE A 189 3.04 3.65 -15.92
CA ILE A 189 2.34 3.40 -17.17
C ILE A 189 1.90 1.94 -17.11
N LEU A 190 0.58 1.68 -17.18
CA LEU A 190 0.06 0.32 -17.19
C LEU A 190 0.75 -0.48 -18.30
N PRO A 191 1.37 -1.64 -18.00
CA PRO A 191 1.77 -2.56 -19.04
C PRO A 191 0.50 -3.02 -19.75
N LEU A 192 0.36 -2.67 -21.03
CA LEU A 192 -0.64 -3.24 -21.92
C LEU A 192 -0.21 -4.68 -22.16
N ASP A 193 -0.93 -5.64 -21.56
CA ASP A 193 -0.73 -7.06 -21.87
C ASP A 193 -1.64 -7.48 -23.02
N SER A 194 -1.90 -8.78 -23.18
CA SER A 194 -2.78 -9.30 -24.22
C SER A 194 -4.21 -8.72 -24.20
N ALA A 195 -4.66 -8.17 -23.06
CA ALA A 195 -5.90 -7.40 -22.98
C ALA A 195 -5.68 -5.88 -23.22
N GLY A 196 -4.44 -5.41 -23.21
CA GLY A 196 -4.02 -4.05 -23.55
C GLY A 196 -4.50 -3.59 -24.92
N ALA A 197 -4.43 -4.46 -25.93
CA ALA A 197 -4.98 -4.20 -27.26
C ALA A 197 -6.50 -3.90 -27.26
N SER A 198 -7.23 -4.39 -26.25
CA SER A 198 -8.67 -4.14 -26.08
C SER A 198 -9.00 -2.87 -25.29
N GLN A 199 -8.00 -2.17 -24.74
CA GLN A 199 -8.23 -0.90 -24.02
C GLN A 199 -8.71 0.19 -24.96
N SER A 200 -9.61 1.06 -24.48
CA SER A 200 -10.19 2.14 -25.28
C SER A 200 -9.14 3.09 -25.87
N ILE A 201 -8.03 3.33 -25.17
CA ILE A 201 -6.93 4.16 -25.68
C ILE A 201 -6.23 3.53 -26.89
N MET A 202 -6.13 2.20 -26.95
CA MET A 202 -5.57 1.45 -28.08
C MET A 202 -6.52 1.43 -29.29
N GLN A 203 -7.80 1.75 -29.08
CA GLN A 203 -8.78 1.85 -30.16
C GLN A 203 -8.75 3.20 -30.88
N LEU A 204 -8.03 4.20 -30.35
CA LEU A 204 -7.83 5.50 -30.98
C LEU A 204 -7.01 5.35 -32.28
N GLU A 205 -7.46 5.99 -33.35
CA GLU A 205 -6.82 5.88 -34.66
C GLU A 205 -5.40 6.46 -34.67
N GLU A 206 -5.13 7.49 -33.86
CA GLU A 206 -3.79 8.06 -33.69
C GLU A 206 -2.81 7.03 -33.11
N VAL A 207 -3.28 6.23 -32.15
CA VAL A 207 -2.48 5.19 -31.51
C VAL A 207 -2.26 4.03 -32.47
N LYS A 208 -3.31 3.57 -33.17
CA LYS A 208 -3.20 2.53 -34.21
C LYS A 208 -2.24 2.93 -35.32
N ALA A 209 -2.34 4.16 -35.82
CA ALA A 209 -1.45 4.69 -36.85
C ALA A 209 0.01 4.73 -36.38
N SER A 210 0.26 5.13 -35.13
CA SER A 210 1.59 5.16 -34.53
C SER A 210 2.19 3.76 -34.38
N VAL A 211 1.38 2.79 -33.95
CA VAL A 211 1.78 1.37 -33.87
C VAL A 211 2.12 0.83 -35.26
N ALA A 212 1.26 1.05 -36.24
CA ALA A 212 1.51 0.63 -37.62
C ALA A 212 2.78 1.27 -38.21
N ALA A 213 3.04 2.55 -37.92
CA ALA A 213 4.25 3.24 -38.36
C ALA A 213 5.52 2.63 -37.73
N LEU A 214 5.50 2.31 -36.44
CA LEU A 214 6.61 1.62 -35.77
C LEU A 214 6.89 0.24 -36.37
N TRP A 215 5.86 -0.56 -36.60
CA TRP A 215 6.00 -1.90 -37.20
C TRP A 215 6.56 -1.86 -38.62
N ASN A 216 6.21 -0.83 -39.40
CA ASN A 216 6.64 -0.68 -40.78
C ASN A 216 7.99 0.06 -40.93
N THR A 217 8.54 0.61 -39.85
CA THR A 217 9.83 1.31 -39.89
C THR A 217 10.97 0.30 -39.86
N ARG A 218 11.71 0.23 -40.98
CA ARG A 218 12.91 -0.61 -41.07
C ARG A 218 14.07 0.03 -40.30
N GLY A 219 14.84 -0.79 -39.60
CA GLY A 219 16.07 -0.35 -38.91
C GLY A 219 15.87 0.16 -37.47
N LEU A 220 14.67 0.02 -36.89
CA LEU A 220 14.47 0.22 -35.45
C LEU A 220 15.26 -0.82 -34.65
N ASN A 221 16.12 -0.33 -33.76
CA ASN A 221 16.86 -1.15 -32.82
C ASN A 221 15.93 -1.61 -31.68
N TRP A 222 15.85 -2.92 -31.46
CA TRP A 222 15.18 -3.50 -30.31
C TRP A 222 16.24 -4.01 -29.32
N PRO A 223 16.02 -3.89 -28.01
CA PRO A 223 16.92 -4.50 -27.04
C PRO A 223 16.93 -6.02 -27.24
N THR A 224 18.11 -6.64 -27.21
CA THR A 224 18.30 -8.08 -27.44
C THR A 224 17.50 -8.96 -26.46
N ALA A 225 17.21 -8.43 -25.26
CA ALA A 225 16.36 -9.10 -24.27
C ALA A 225 14.87 -9.22 -24.69
N PHE A 226 14.38 -8.35 -25.59
CA PHE A 226 12.98 -8.30 -26.05
C PHE A 226 12.78 -8.95 -27.43
N GLU A 227 13.85 -9.36 -28.12
CA GLU A 227 13.82 -10.08 -29.39
C GLU A 227 13.00 -11.39 -29.36
N PRO A 228 13.07 -12.22 -28.30
CA PRO A 228 12.26 -13.43 -28.20
C PRO A 228 10.76 -13.14 -28.06
N GLN A 229 10.38 -12.03 -27.42
CA GLN A 229 8.99 -11.59 -27.29
C GLN A 229 8.46 -11.03 -28.62
N ARG A 230 9.31 -10.29 -29.36
CA ARG A 230 9.01 -9.81 -30.72
C ARG A 230 8.61 -10.90 -31.69
N GLN A 231 9.24 -12.07 -31.58
CA GLN A 231 8.96 -13.20 -32.48
C GLN A 231 7.76 -14.05 -32.01
N LYS A 232 7.33 -13.92 -30.75
CA LYS A 232 6.26 -14.73 -30.16
C LYS A 232 4.88 -14.06 -30.18
N ALA A 233 4.78 -12.74 -30.33
CA ALA A 233 3.52 -12.02 -30.18
C ALA A 233 3.22 -11.12 -31.38
N GLY A 234 2.07 -11.34 -32.01
CA GLY A 234 1.41 -10.37 -32.90
C GLY A 234 0.74 -9.20 -32.15
N ASP A 235 0.86 -9.17 -30.81
CA ASP A 235 0.17 -8.25 -29.90
C ASP A 235 1.08 -7.18 -29.27
N LEU A 236 2.34 -7.06 -29.71
CA LEU A 236 3.23 -6.03 -29.15
C LEU A 236 2.85 -4.64 -29.65
N ASP A 237 2.62 -3.73 -28.70
CA ASP A 237 2.20 -2.36 -28.99
C ASP A 237 3.31 -1.30 -28.81
N LEU A 238 2.94 -0.05 -29.05
CA LEU A 238 3.82 1.12 -28.89
C LEU A 238 4.38 1.23 -27.47
N LEU A 239 3.62 0.87 -26.43
CA LEU A 239 4.06 0.98 -25.05
C LEU A 239 5.06 -0.11 -24.69
N ASP A 240 4.92 -1.31 -25.25
CA ASP A 240 5.92 -2.38 -25.12
C ASP A 240 7.27 -1.97 -25.69
N TRP A 241 7.26 -1.32 -26.87
CA TRP A 241 8.49 -0.77 -27.46
C TRP A 241 9.10 0.33 -26.57
N LEU A 242 8.29 1.27 -26.08
CA LEU A 242 8.76 2.33 -25.19
C LEU A 242 9.35 1.77 -23.89
N ARG A 243 8.69 0.78 -23.29
CA ARG A 243 9.17 0.07 -22.10
C ARG A 243 10.51 -0.59 -22.35
N ALA A 244 10.67 -1.28 -23.48
CA ALA A 244 11.91 -1.94 -23.83
C ALA A 244 13.07 -0.93 -24.01
N MET A 245 12.81 0.19 -24.67
CA MET A 245 13.83 1.17 -25.02
C MET A 245 14.22 2.11 -23.87
N PHE A 246 13.24 2.54 -23.09
CA PHE A 246 13.44 3.62 -22.10
C PHE A 246 13.26 3.14 -20.66
N GLY A 247 12.64 1.98 -20.46
CA GLY A 247 12.14 1.57 -19.15
C GLY A 247 10.99 2.46 -18.68
N PHE A 248 10.12 1.93 -17.82
CA PHE A 248 9.12 2.75 -17.13
C PHE A 248 9.51 2.94 -15.68
N GLN A 249 9.20 4.12 -15.15
CA GLN A 249 9.42 4.42 -13.75
C GLN A 249 8.53 3.52 -12.89
N ALA A 250 9.14 2.78 -11.97
CA ALA A 250 8.44 2.02 -10.96
C ALA A 250 7.76 2.98 -9.97
N CYS A 251 6.53 2.67 -9.56
CA CYS A 251 5.87 3.40 -8.49
C CYS A 251 6.59 3.10 -7.16
N SER A 252 7.19 4.14 -6.54
CA SER A 252 7.82 4.07 -5.21
C SER A 252 6.81 4.23 -4.09
#